data_AF-A0A425XWF1-F1
#
_entry.id   AF-A0A425XWF1-F1
#
_cell.length_a   1.000
_cell.length_b   1.000
_cell.length_c   1.000
_cell.angle_alpha   90.00
_cell.angle_beta   90.00
_cell.angle_gamma   90.00
#
_symmetry.space_group_name_H-M   'P 1'
#
loop_
_entity.id
_entity.type
_entity.pdbx_description
1 polymer ?
#
loop_
_entity_poly.entity_id
_entity_poly.type
_entity_poly.pdbx_seq_one_letter_code
_entity_poly.pdbx_strand_id
1 'polypeptide(L)'
;MKKDIPNIMKVNIPYDPHGIENLLLLRYGRIIEEGYSFSEHDFDLFCAILIRKHGIENLSPDLRERILNGDKIKTSVQFQITALAIEQGEEVQDEELESHTKERICKAIERKKIVKKEIARTGVNAQKVTLSNSKYYRTLLNLIKDFVDITLIDWLVPITLTFGRFVHIYVKHVEETKFGEGQFKRRSFFDYKHDELYSLIKKILSQEENSIKDHFLEVSVGLALNKPEMVKDYRRGIGKHPPINMNGDQFKLTIDKTGKIMSFHQIK
;
A
#
# COMPACT_ATOMS: atom_id res chain seq x y z
N MET A 1 18.20 20.80 -11.12
CA MET A 1 17.29 20.91 -12.28
C MET A 1 16.15 19.93 -12.03
N LYS A 2 14.91 20.40 -11.83
CA LYS A 2 13.75 19.50 -11.65
C LYS A 2 13.57 18.71 -12.95
N LYS A 3 13.58 17.37 -12.89
CA LYS A 3 13.36 16.52 -14.06
C LYS A 3 11.85 16.47 -14.32
N ASP A 4 11.42 16.92 -15.50
CA ASP A 4 10.02 16.77 -15.93
C ASP A 4 9.71 15.31 -16.27
N ILE A 5 8.66 14.78 -15.66
CA ILE A 5 8.10 13.47 -15.97
C ILE A 5 6.97 13.67 -16.99
N PRO A 6 6.80 12.79 -18.01
CA PRO A 6 5.85 13.02 -19.10
C PRO A 6 4.40 13.22 -18.63
N ASN A 7 3.71 14.12 -19.34
CA ASN A 7 2.31 14.56 -19.19
C ASN A 7 1.40 13.60 -18.41
N ILE A 8 1.03 14.01 -17.19
CA ILE A 8 -0.06 13.39 -16.43
C ILE A 8 -1.38 13.90 -16.99
N MET A 9 -2.11 13.06 -17.73
CA MET A 9 -3.51 13.35 -18.08
C MET A 9 -4.37 13.21 -16.83
N LYS A 10 -4.96 14.31 -16.37
CA LYS A 10 -5.99 14.29 -15.32
C LYS A 10 -7.34 14.02 -15.98
N VAL A 11 -7.90 12.84 -15.74
CA VAL A 11 -9.27 12.51 -16.15
C VAL A 11 -10.19 12.91 -15.01
N ASN A 12 -11.06 13.89 -15.25
CA ASN A 12 -12.11 14.28 -14.30
C ASN A 12 -13.35 13.43 -14.59
N ILE A 13 -13.54 12.36 -13.83
CA ILE A 13 -14.77 11.54 -13.86
C ILE A 13 -15.65 12.03 -12.69
N PRO A 14 -16.96 12.31 -12.90
CA PRO A 14 -17.87 12.56 -11.78
C PRO A 14 -17.82 11.38 -10.81
N TYR A 15 -17.73 11.66 -9.50
CA TYR A 15 -17.74 10.61 -8.48
C TYR A 15 -19.14 9.98 -8.40
N ASP A 16 -19.22 8.70 -8.77
CA ASP A 16 -20.40 7.84 -8.55
C ASP A 16 -19.96 6.66 -7.66
N PRO A 17 -20.41 6.60 -6.39
CA PRO A 17 -19.97 5.57 -5.48
C PRO A 17 -20.40 4.15 -5.89
N HIS A 18 -21.59 3.99 -6.50
CA HIS A 18 -22.01 2.69 -7.04
C HIS A 18 -21.17 2.31 -8.28
N GLY A 19 -20.80 3.31 -9.09
CA GLY A 19 -19.84 3.17 -10.17
C GLY A 19 -18.49 2.63 -9.67
N ILE A 20 -17.99 3.12 -8.54
CA ILE A 20 -16.70 2.69 -7.96
C ILE A 20 -16.75 1.24 -7.47
N GLU A 21 -17.81 0.84 -6.74
CA GLU A 21 -17.96 -0.56 -6.33
C GLU A 21 -18.01 -1.52 -7.53
N ASN A 22 -18.71 -1.12 -8.60
CA ASN A 22 -18.77 -1.91 -9.83
C ASN A 22 -17.41 -2.01 -10.53
N LEU A 23 -16.63 -0.92 -10.56
CA LEU A 23 -15.27 -0.94 -11.09
C LEU A 23 -14.34 -1.83 -10.26
N LEU A 24 -14.48 -1.82 -8.94
CA LEU A 24 -13.73 -2.70 -8.05
C LEU A 24 -14.10 -4.17 -8.28
N LEU A 25 -15.40 -4.51 -8.36
CA LEU A 25 -15.84 -5.87 -8.69
C LEU A 25 -15.35 -6.32 -10.07
N LEU A 26 -15.32 -5.43 -11.07
CA LEU A 26 -14.75 -5.74 -12.38
C LEU A 26 -13.26 -6.11 -12.26
N ARG A 27 -12.48 -5.34 -11.50
CA ARG A 27 -11.07 -5.66 -11.22
C ARG A 27 -10.95 -7.00 -10.51
N TYR A 28 -11.74 -7.22 -9.46
CA TYR A 28 -11.70 -8.46 -8.66
C TYR A 28 -12.14 -9.68 -9.47
N GLY A 29 -13.10 -9.53 -10.39
CA GLY A 29 -13.49 -10.56 -11.35
C GLY A 29 -12.29 -11.01 -12.19
N ARG A 30 -11.50 -10.07 -12.71
CA ARG A 30 -10.27 -10.41 -13.47
C ARG A 30 -9.24 -11.15 -12.63
N ILE A 31 -9.02 -10.73 -11.38
CA ILE A 31 -8.11 -11.44 -10.45
C ILE A 31 -8.54 -12.91 -10.31
N ILE A 32 -9.85 -13.16 -10.15
CA ILE A 32 -10.40 -14.50 -9.99
C ILE A 32 -10.28 -15.29 -11.31
N GLU A 33 -10.67 -14.70 -12.44
CA GLU A 33 -10.61 -15.32 -13.77
C GLU A 33 -9.18 -15.72 -14.16
N GLU A 34 -8.20 -14.90 -13.82
CA GLU A 34 -6.78 -15.14 -14.09
C GLU A 34 -6.13 -16.09 -13.05
N GLY A 35 -6.85 -16.48 -11.99
CA GLY A 35 -6.36 -17.36 -10.93
C GLY A 35 -5.32 -16.70 -10.01
N TYR A 36 -5.36 -15.38 -9.90
CA TYR A 36 -4.42 -14.61 -9.07
C TYR A 36 -4.89 -14.52 -7.61
N SER A 37 -3.96 -14.11 -6.75
CA SER A 37 -4.22 -13.95 -5.32
C SER A 37 -4.56 -12.50 -4.98
N PHE A 38 -5.52 -12.34 -4.08
CA PHE A 38 -5.82 -11.04 -3.48
C PHE A 38 -4.76 -10.64 -2.45
N SER A 39 -4.49 -9.34 -2.33
CA SER A 39 -3.92 -8.82 -1.09
C SER A 39 -4.97 -8.94 0.03
N GLU A 40 -4.52 -8.94 1.29
CA GLU A 40 -5.44 -9.01 2.44
C GLU A 40 -6.48 -7.88 2.40
N HIS A 41 -6.02 -6.65 2.12
CA HIS A 41 -6.90 -5.50 2.00
C HIS A 41 -7.90 -5.63 0.84
N ASP A 42 -7.43 -6.03 -0.35
CA ASP A 42 -8.31 -6.22 -1.50
C ASP A 42 -9.33 -7.33 -1.26
N PHE A 43 -8.95 -8.41 -0.57
CA PHE A 43 -9.85 -9.50 -0.23
C PHE A 43 -10.95 -9.03 0.73
N ASP A 44 -10.58 -8.30 1.78
CA ASP A 44 -11.54 -7.76 2.74
C ASP A 44 -12.53 -6.79 2.06
N LEU A 45 -12.03 -5.94 1.16
CA LEU A 45 -12.86 -4.99 0.41
C LEU A 45 -13.78 -5.71 -0.58
N PHE A 46 -13.27 -6.72 -1.30
CA PHE A 46 -14.08 -7.58 -2.16
C PHE A 46 -15.22 -8.23 -1.37
N CYS A 47 -14.91 -8.82 -0.21
CA CYS A 47 -15.91 -9.45 0.65
C CYS A 47 -16.95 -8.45 1.17
N ALA A 48 -16.53 -7.26 1.58
CA ALA A 48 -17.42 -6.21 2.03
C ALA A 48 -18.42 -5.78 0.94
N ILE A 49 -17.95 -5.60 -0.30
CA ILE A 49 -18.82 -5.24 -1.43
C ILE A 49 -19.82 -6.38 -1.70
N LEU A 50 -19.37 -7.65 -1.69
CA LEU A 50 -20.27 -8.78 -1.90
C LEU A 50 -21.35 -8.88 -0.81
N ILE A 51 -20.99 -8.70 0.47
CA ILE A 51 -21.96 -8.71 1.57
C ILE A 51 -22.97 -7.58 1.40
N ARG A 52 -22.52 -6.36 1.07
CA ARG A 52 -23.41 -5.21 0.86
C ARG A 52 -24.40 -5.44 -0.28
N LYS A 53 -23.97 -6.07 -1.37
CA LYS A 53 -24.81 -6.29 -2.56
C LYS A 53 -25.72 -7.50 -2.49
N HIS A 54 -25.28 -8.57 -1.82
CA HIS A 54 -25.93 -9.87 -1.89
C HIS A 54 -26.38 -10.39 -0.54
N GLY A 55 -25.93 -9.84 0.58
CA GLY A 55 -26.11 -10.44 1.90
C GLY A 55 -25.17 -11.62 2.11
N ILE A 56 -24.76 -11.85 3.37
CA ILE A 56 -23.80 -12.90 3.73
C ILE A 56 -24.36 -14.30 3.48
N GLU A 57 -25.66 -14.48 3.68
CA GLU A 57 -26.41 -15.73 3.52
C GLU A 57 -26.38 -16.26 2.09
N ASN A 58 -26.25 -15.37 1.10
CA ASN A 58 -26.22 -15.69 -0.32
C ASN A 58 -24.80 -15.93 -0.86
N LEU A 59 -23.77 -15.84 -0.02
CA LEU A 59 -22.39 -16.15 -0.40
C LEU A 59 -22.11 -17.66 -0.34
N SER A 60 -21.14 -18.11 -1.13
CA SER A 60 -20.72 -19.52 -1.13
C SER A 60 -20.20 -19.96 0.25
N PRO A 61 -20.37 -21.25 0.63
CA PRO A 61 -19.87 -21.76 1.91
C PRO A 61 -18.38 -21.47 2.15
N ASP A 62 -17.54 -21.72 1.14
CA ASP A 62 -16.09 -21.48 1.21
C ASP A 62 -15.76 -20.01 1.47
N LEU A 63 -16.51 -19.09 0.86
CA LEU A 63 -16.30 -17.67 1.07
C LEU A 63 -16.76 -17.24 2.47
N ARG A 64 -17.89 -17.78 2.96
CA ARG A 64 -18.37 -17.50 4.31
C ARG A 64 -17.38 -17.97 5.37
N GLU A 65 -16.79 -19.15 5.23
CA GLU A 65 -15.75 -19.65 6.15
C GLU A 65 -14.54 -18.69 6.19
N ARG A 66 -14.19 -18.09 5.05
CA ARG A 66 -13.09 -17.12 4.97
C ARG A 66 -13.43 -15.74 5.52
N ILE A 67 -14.71 -15.37 5.61
CA ILE A 67 -15.15 -14.05 6.12
C ILE A 67 -15.53 -14.10 7.61
N LEU A 68 -15.93 -15.27 8.11
CA LEU A 68 -16.39 -15.43 9.48
C LEU A 68 -15.25 -15.78 10.43
N ASN A 69 -15.40 -15.36 11.68
CA ASN A 69 -14.65 -15.82 12.84
C ASN A 69 -15.66 -16.36 13.87
N GLY A 70 -15.94 -17.66 13.80
CA GLY A 70 -17.13 -18.25 14.42
C GLY A 70 -18.39 -17.75 13.71
N ASP A 71 -19.33 -17.17 14.45
CA ASP A 71 -20.59 -16.65 13.89
C ASP A 71 -20.53 -15.17 13.52
N LYS A 72 -19.37 -14.52 13.71
CA LYS A 72 -19.21 -13.07 13.50
C LYS A 72 -18.38 -12.78 12.26
N ILE A 73 -18.76 -11.74 11.52
CA ILE A 73 -17.94 -11.18 10.44
C ILE A 73 -16.59 -10.74 11.03
N LYS A 74 -15.50 -11.09 10.36
CA LYS A 74 -14.15 -10.63 10.72
C LYS A 74 -14.12 -9.10 10.84
N THR A 75 -13.48 -8.60 11.88
CA THR A 75 -13.41 -7.16 12.17
C THR A 75 -12.86 -6.35 10.99
N SER A 76 -11.90 -6.89 10.24
CA SER A 76 -11.32 -6.22 9.07
C SER A 76 -12.32 -6.08 7.92
N VAL A 77 -13.15 -7.10 7.67
CA VAL A 77 -14.24 -7.05 6.68
C VAL A 77 -15.37 -6.13 7.15
N GLN A 78 -15.80 -6.24 8.41
CA GLN A 78 -16.83 -5.35 8.98
C GLN A 78 -16.39 -3.89 8.91
N PHE A 79 -15.11 -3.60 9.15
CA PHE A 79 -14.56 -2.26 9.01
C PHE A 79 -14.75 -1.70 7.60
N GLN A 80 -14.55 -2.51 6.55
CA GLN A 80 -14.76 -2.10 5.15
C GLN A 80 -16.25 -1.93 4.84
N ILE A 81 -17.14 -2.78 5.36
CA ILE A 81 -18.59 -2.66 5.20
C ILE A 81 -19.06 -1.29 5.71
N THR A 82 -18.69 -0.95 6.95
CA THR A 82 -19.05 0.33 7.56
C THR A 82 -18.38 1.51 6.85
N ALA A 83 -17.13 1.37 6.39
CA ALA A 83 -16.45 2.41 5.61
C ALA A 83 -17.22 2.78 4.33
N LEU A 84 -17.63 1.76 3.56
CA LEU A 84 -18.38 1.94 2.32
C LEU A 84 -19.76 2.58 2.57
N ALA A 85 -20.46 2.17 3.63
CA ALA A 85 -21.74 2.77 4.03
C ALA A 85 -21.59 4.27 4.33
N ILE A 86 -20.57 4.65 5.11
CA ILE A 86 -20.28 6.05 5.44
C ILE A 86 -19.94 6.85 4.16
N GLU A 87 -19.11 6.30 3.27
CA GLU A 87 -18.73 6.95 2.01
C GLU A 87 -19.92 7.16 1.05
N GLN A 88 -20.95 6.32 1.19
CA GLN A 88 -22.20 6.39 0.42
C GLN A 88 -23.27 7.26 1.09
N GLY A 89 -23.02 7.77 2.30
CA GLY A 89 -24.00 8.53 3.07
C GLY A 89 -25.19 7.69 3.56
N GLU A 90 -24.99 6.38 3.70
CA GLU A 90 -25.98 5.47 4.24
C GLU A 90 -26.08 5.57 5.77
N GLU A 91 -27.22 5.17 6.31
CA GLU A 91 -27.43 5.07 7.75
C GLU A 91 -26.63 3.88 8.30
N VAL A 92 -25.82 4.14 9.34
CA VAL A 92 -25.00 3.15 10.04
C VAL A 92 -25.46 3.07 11.48
N GLN A 93 -25.63 1.85 12.00
CA GLN A 93 -26.04 1.63 13.38
C GLN A 93 -24.99 2.18 14.36
N ASP A 94 -25.43 2.73 15.49
CA ASP A 94 -24.55 3.37 16.48
C ASP A 94 -23.43 2.43 16.96
N GLU A 95 -23.75 1.16 17.21
CA GLU A 95 -22.77 0.15 17.64
C GLU A 95 -21.70 -0.13 16.58
N GLU A 96 -22.09 -0.18 15.30
CA GLU A 96 -21.17 -0.36 14.17
C GLU A 96 -20.30 0.88 13.98
N LEU A 97 -20.89 2.07 14.12
CA LEU A 97 -20.20 3.34 14.02
C LEU A 97 -19.18 3.50 15.16
N GLU A 98 -19.52 3.10 16.38
CA GLU A 98 -18.61 3.11 17.53
C GLU A 98 -17.41 2.17 17.28
N SER A 99 -17.69 0.93 16.88
CA SER A 99 -16.66 -0.06 16.55
C SER A 99 -15.74 0.43 15.43
N HIS A 100 -16.31 0.96 14.35
CA HIS A 100 -15.57 1.52 13.22
C HIS A 100 -14.70 2.72 13.65
N THR A 101 -15.25 3.63 14.47
CA THR A 101 -14.52 4.78 14.99
C THR A 101 -13.35 4.36 15.86
N LYS A 102 -13.54 3.36 16.73
CA LYS A 102 -12.48 2.79 17.57
C LYS A 102 -11.36 2.21 16.73
N GLU A 103 -11.69 1.44 15.70
CA GLU A 103 -10.72 0.86 14.78
C GLU A 103 -9.94 1.94 14.01
N ARG A 104 -10.62 3.01 13.54
CA ARG A 104 -9.97 4.18 12.92
C ARG A 104 -8.98 4.84 13.86
N ILE A 105 -9.34 5.01 15.14
CA ILE A 105 -8.46 5.59 16.16
C ILE A 105 -7.24 4.69 16.38
N CYS A 106 -7.43 3.37 16.52
CA CYS A 106 -6.31 2.42 16.65
C CYS A 106 -5.35 2.50 15.46
N LYS A 107 -5.88 2.44 14.23
CA LYS A 107 -5.08 2.60 13.00
C LYS A 107 -4.34 3.93 12.98
N ALA A 108 -4.98 5.04 13.36
CA ALA A 108 -4.33 6.35 13.42
C ALA A 108 -3.19 6.41 14.45
N ILE A 109 -3.37 5.79 15.62
CA ILE A 109 -2.33 5.69 16.66
C ILE A 109 -1.13 4.87 16.14
N GLU A 110 -1.38 3.73 15.50
CA GLU A 110 -0.32 2.90 14.92
C GLU A 110 0.43 3.61 13.80
N ARG A 111 -0.28 4.24 12.88
CA ARG A 111 0.30 5.06 11.81
C ARG A 111 1.20 6.15 12.36
N LYS A 112 0.75 6.87 13.40
CA LYS A 112 1.56 7.88 14.09
C LYS A 112 2.82 7.28 14.72
N LYS A 113 2.74 6.09 15.33
CA LYS A 113 3.91 5.38 15.86
C LYS A 113 4.91 5.04 14.75
N ILE A 114 4.44 4.53 13.62
CA ILE A 114 5.27 4.22 12.45
C ILE A 114 5.99 5.47 11.94
N VAL A 115 5.26 6.58 11.76
CA VAL A 115 5.85 7.85 11.33
C VAL A 115 6.94 8.32 12.28
N LYS A 116 6.65 8.35 13.59
CA LYS A 116 7.63 8.75 14.59
C LYS A 116 8.86 7.84 14.57
N LYS A 117 8.67 6.53 14.37
CA LYS A 117 9.76 5.56 14.24
C LYS A 117 10.64 5.86 13.02
N GLU A 118 10.04 6.14 11.87
CA GLU A 118 10.80 6.48 10.66
C GLU A 118 11.50 7.85 10.77
N ILE A 119 10.88 8.84 11.42
CA ILE A 119 11.55 10.12 11.74
C ILE A 119 12.73 9.89 12.69
N ALA A 120 12.59 9.07 13.72
CA ALA A 120 13.69 8.80 14.65
C ALA A 120 14.91 8.18 13.95
N ARG A 121 14.69 7.38 12.91
CA ARG A 121 15.77 6.80 12.08
C ARG A 121 16.57 7.83 11.29
N THR A 122 16.07 9.06 11.17
CA THR A 122 16.81 10.16 10.54
C THR A 122 17.78 10.88 11.49
N GLY A 123 17.86 10.45 12.76
CA GLY A 123 18.69 11.11 13.78
C GLY A 123 18.00 12.27 14.50
N VAL A 124 16.74 12.55 14.16
CA VAL A 124 15.92 13.58 14.81
C VAL A 124 15.28 12.99 16.07
N ASN A 125 15.21 13.78 17.15
CA ASN A 125 14.40 13.38 18.32
C ASN A 125 12.90 13.49 17.97
N ALA A 126 12.31 12.37 17.52
CA ALA A 126 10.91 12.29 17.11
C ALA A 126 9.91 12.66 18.21
N GLN A 127 10.30 12.66 19.50
CA GLN A 127 9.43 13.13 20.58
C GLN A 127 9.32 14.65 20.63
N LYS A 128 10.34 15.36 20.14
CA LYS A 128 10.30 16.82 20.00
C LYS A 128 9.54 17.27 18.76
N VAL A 129 9.12 16.37 17.87
CA VAL A 129 8.31 16.72 16.69
C VAL A 129 6.83 16.54 17.02
N THR A 130 6.10 17.66 17.04
CA THR A 130 4.67 17.71 17.38
C THR A 130 3.88 18.36 16.24
N LEU A 131 2.55 18.24 16.32
CA LEU A 131 1.65 18.94 15.40
C LEU A 131 1.81 20.47 15.48
N SER A 132 2.10 21.00 16.67
CA SER A 132 2.20 22.44 16.90
C SER A 132 3.51 23.04 16.37
N ASN A 133 4.61 22.29 16.41
CA ASN A 133 5.94 22.84 16.14
C ASN A 133 6.55 22.44 14.79
N SER A 134 5.87 21.59 14.01
CA SER A 134 6.36 21.18 12.69
C SER A 134 5.24 21.17 11.65
N LYS A 135 5.34 22.09 10.68
CA LYS A 135 4.48 22.11 9.48
C LYS A 135 4.69 20.84 8.66
N TYR A 136 5.93 20.40 8.48
CA TYR A 136 6.27 19.19 7.72
C TYR A 136 5.68 17.93 8.34
N TYR A 137 5.68 17.82 9.67
CA TYR A 137 5.04 16.70 10.36
C TYR A 137 3.53 16.69 10.16
N ARG A 138 2.87 17.85 10.18
CA ARG A 138 1.44 17.97 9.86
C ARG A 138 1.16 17.58 8.41
N THR A 139 1.96 18.07 7.47
CA THR A 139 1.84 17.70 6.05
C THR A 139 2.00 16.21 5.85
N LEU A 140 3.02 15.59 6.45
CA LEU A 140 3.25 14.15 6.39
C LEU A 140 2.07 13.37 6.95
N LEU A 141 1.55 13.77 8.13
CA LEU A 141 0.38 13.11 8.71
C LEU A 141 -0.88 13.25 7.85
N ASN A 142 -1.07 14.40 7.19
CA ASN A 142 -2.19 14.60 6.25
C ASN A 142 -2.03 13.75 4.99
N LEU A 143 -0.84 13.72 4.39
CA LEU A 143 -0.56 12.94 3.18
C LEU A 143 -0.81 11.44 3.37
N ILE A 144 -0.51 10.93 4.56
CA ILE A 144 -0.59 9.51 4.84
C ILE A 144 -1.89 9.12 5.58
N LYS A 145 -2.71 10.10 5.99
CA LYS A 145 -3.96 9.87 6.72
C LYS A 145 -4.88 8.93 5.94
N ASP A 146 -4.96 9.16 4.64
CA ASP A 146 -5.88 8.47 3.73
C ASP A 146 -5.18 7.37 2.92
N PHE A 147 -3.88 7.12 3.18
CA PHE A 147 -3.17 6.02 2.52
C PHE A 147 -3.76 4.69 2.99
N VAL A 148 -4.04 3.79 2.05
CA VAL A 148 -4.43 2.41 2.31
C VAL A 148 -3.37 1.51 1.67
N ASP A 149 -3.15 0.33 2.23
CA ASP A 149 -2.24 -0.63 1.63
C ASP A 149 -2.74 -0.95 0.21
N ILE A 150 -1.86 -0.79 -0.77
CA ILE A 150 -2.22 -0.85 -2.18
C ILE A 150 -1.56 -2.05 -2.85
N THR A 151 -2.29 -2.67 -3.76
CA THR A 151 -1.73 -3.62 -4.72
C THR A 151 -1.26 -2.87 -5.96
N LEU A 152 -0.01 -3.13 -6.34
CA LEU A 152 0.67 -2.50 -7.47
C LEU A 152 0.77 -3.43 -8.68
N ILE A 153 0.85 -4.75 -8.44
CA ILE A 153 0.78 -5.79 -9.47
C ILE A 153 -0.12 -6.90 -8.93
N ASP A 154 -1.19 -7.22 -9.65
CA ASP A 154 -2.02 -8.40 -9.41
C ASP A 154 -1.31 -9.62 -10.01
N TRP A 155 -1.08 -10.67 -9.21
CA TRP A 155 -0.41 -11.91 -9.63
C TRP A 155 -0.67 -13.05 -8.62
N LEU A 156 -0.04 -14.22 -8.82
CA LEU A 156 -0.05 -15.34 -7.87
C LEU A 156 0.38 -14.92 -6.46
N VAL A 157 1.36 -14.02 -6.37
CA VAL A 157 1.73 -13.29 -5.15
C VAL A 157 1.57 -11.80 -5.47
N PRO A 158 0.56 -11.11 -4.89
CA PRO A 158 0.30 -9.71 -5.22
C PRO A 158 1.43 -8.83 -4.70
N ILE A 159 1.89 -7.90 -5.54
CA ILE A 159 2.95 -6.97 -5.14
C ILE A 159 2.31 -5.76 -4.48
N THR A 160 2.58 -5.57 -3.20
CA THR A 160 1.89 -4.58 -2.38
C THR A 160 2.85 -3.53 -1.81
N LEU A 161 2.35 -2.29 -1.68
CA LEU A 161 3.02 -1.24 -0.95
C LEU A 161 2.22 -0.92 0.30
N THR A 162 2.76 -1.31 1.45
CA THR A 162 2.13 -1.07 2.74
C THR A 162 2.41 0.33 3.25
N PHE A 163 1.53 0.85 4.09
CA PHE A 163 1.65 2.17 4.71
C PHE A 163 3.05 2.40 5.31
N GLY A 164 3.53 1.46 6.13
CA GLY A 164 4.81 1.64 6.81
C GLY A 164 6.00 1.68 5.85
N ARG A 165 5.90 0.96 4.74
CA ARG A 165 6.93 0.97 3.69
C ARG A 165 6.84 2.21 2.83
N PHE A 166 5.64 2.68 2.53
CA PHE A 166 5.44 3.98 1.90
C PHE A 166 6.06 5.11 2.74
N VAL A 167 5.76 5.18 4.06
CA VAL A 167 6.35 6.16 4.97
C VAL A 167 7.87 6.05 5.03
N HIS A 168 8.40 4.82 5.09
CA HIS A 168 9.85 4.60 5.08
C HIS A 168 10.52 5.15 3.82
N ILE A 169 9.93 4.90 2.65
CA ILE A 169 10.40 5.44 1.37
C ILE A 169 10.25 6.97 1.41
N TYR A 170 9.07 7.49 1.73
CA TYR A 170 8.80 8.93 1.77
C TYR A 170 9.78 9.70 2.66
N VAL A 171 9.95 9.30 3.92
CA VAL A 171 10.86 9.99 4.88
C VAL A 171 12.32 9.93 4.45
N LYS A 172 12.71 8.92 3.66
CA LYS A 172 14.06 8.82 3.09
C LYS A 172 14.23 9.63 1.80
N HIS A 173 13.13 9.94 1.11
CA HIS A 173 13.12 10.46 -0.27
C HIS A 173 12.50 11.83 -0.45
N VAL A 174 11.99 12.49 0.58
CA VAL A 174 11.34 13.79 0.40
C VAL A 174 12.08 14.87 1.17
N GLU A 175 12.47 15.92 0.46
CA GLU A 175 13.17 17.08 0.99
C GLU A 175 12.48 17.71 2.21
N GLU A 176 11.15 17.65 2.23
CA GLU A 176 10.26 18.16 3.26
C GLU A 176 10.40 17.45 4.61
N THR A 177 11.07 16.29 4.69
CA THR A 177 11.42 15.65 5.97
C THR A 177 12.80 16.03 6.50
N LYS A 178 13.46 17.04 5.90
CA LYS A 178 14.65 17.68 6.46
C LYS A 178 14.24 18.54 7.67
N PHE A 179 13.98 17.90 8.81
CA PHE A 179 13.74 18.57 10.08
C PHE A 179 15.04 19.25 10.57
N GLY A 180 15.28 20.48 10.10
CA GLY A 180 16.39 21.35 10.53
C GLY A 180 17.32 21.77 9.39
N GLU A 181 17.78 23.03 9.43
CA GLU A 181 18.81 23.56 8.55
C GLU A 181 20.07 22.68 8.63
N GLY A 182 20.41 21.97 7.56
CA GLY A 182 21.71 21.32 7.42
C GLY A 182 21.97 20.03 8.22
N GLN A 183 21.01 19.46 8.97
CA GLN A 183 21.25 18.21 9.71
C GLN A 183 21.27 16.94 8.84
N PHE A 184 20.85 17.04 7.59
CA PHE A 184 20.94 15.97 6.60
C PHE A 184 22.15 16.21 5.68
N LYS A 185 23.37 16.15 6.23
CA LYS A 185 24.58 16.10 5.39
C LYS A 185 24.58 14.77 4.60
N ARG A 186 24.11 14.85 3.35
CA ARG A 186 24.19 13.84 2.28
C ARG A 186 23.42 12.52 2.50
N ARG A 187 22.12 12.50 2.23
CA ARG A 187 21.46 11.27 1.74
C ARG A 187 20.47 11.61 0.61
N SER A 188 20.79 11.09 -0.56
CA SER A 188 20.09 11.06 -1.86
C SER A 188 19.14 12.24 -2.18
N PHE A 189 19.53 13.04 -3.17
CA PHE A 189 18.74 14.11 -3.78
C PHE A 189 17.43 13.55 -4.36
N PHE A 190 16.33 13.75 -3.65
CA PHE A 190 15.01 13.45 -4.16
C PHE A 190 14.05 14.55 -3.71
N ASP A 191 13.61 15.34 -4.68
CA ASP A 191 12.64 16.43 -4.51
C ASP A 191 11.36 16.08 -5.26
N TYR A 192 10.80 14.87 -5.04
CA TYR A 192 9.54 14.46 -5.66
C TYR A 192 8.34 14.85 -4.78
N LYS A 193 7.28 15.34 -5.41
CA LYS A 193 5.95 15.42 -4.78
C LYS A 193 5.43 14.01 -4.48
N HIS A 194 4.54 13.88 -3.50
CA HIS A 194 3.86 12.63 -3.14
C HIS A 194 3.39 11.81 -4.35
N ASP A 195 2.66 12.44 -5.27
CA ASP A 195 2.08 11.77 -6.45
C ASP A 195 3.14 11.34 -7.48
N GLU A 196 4.30 12.01 -7.48
CA GLU A 196 5.44 11.71 -8.36
C GLU A 196 6.19 10.47 -7.86
N LEU A 197 6.39 10.34 -6.54
CA LEU A 197 6.99 9.15 -5.94
C LEU A 197 6.15 7.90 -6.24
N TYR A 198 4.84 8.02 -6.12
CA TYR A 198 3.93 6.92 -6.44
C TYR A 198 4.02 6.51 -7.92
N SER A 199 3.95 7.50 -8.81
CA SER A 199 4.07 7.30 -10.25
C SER A 199 5.42 6.67 -10.63
N LEU A 200 6.49 7.09 -9.96
CA LEU A 200 7.84 6.54 -10.14
C LEU A 200 7.91 5.06 -9.73
N ILE A 201 7.38 4.70 -8.56
CA ILE A 201 7.32 3.30 -8.12
C ILE A 201 6.58 2.46 -9.16
N LYS A 202 5.40 2.91 -9.63
CA LYS A 202 4.62 2.22 -10.66
C LYS A 202 5.39 2.02 -11.96
N LYS A 203 6.07 3.07 -12.46
CA LYS A 203 6.87 2.99 -13.69
C LYS A 203 8.00 1.96 -13.58
N ILE A 204 8.72 1.98 -12.47
CA ILE A 204 9.81 1.03 -12.23
C ILE A 204 9.28 -0.41 -12.15
N LEU A 205 8.16 -0.62 -11.45
CA LEU A 205 7.54 -1.94 -11.36
C LEU A 205 7.05 -2.44 -12.71
N SER A 206 6.48 -1.56 -13.54
CA SER A 206 6.03 -1.92 -14.89
C SER A 206 7.20 -2.30 -15.81
N GLN A 207 8.34 -1.60 -15.71
CA GLN A 207 9.56 -1.98 -16.45
C GLN A 207 10.10 -3.36 -16.05
N GLU A 208 9.85 -3.77 -14.82
CA GLU A 208 10.36 -5.00 -14.21
C GLU A 208 9.31 -6.10 -14.11
N GLU A 209 8.11 -5.88 -14.65
CA GLU A 209 6.93 -6.67 -14.35
C GLU A 209 7.12 -8.15 -14.67
N ASN A 210 7.65 -8.48 -15.86
CA ASN A 210 7.91 -9.87 -16.25
C ASN A 210 8.92 -10.54 -15.31
N SER A 211 10.03 -9.87 -14.99
CA SER A 211 11.06 -10.39 -14.09
C SER A 211 10.51 -10.62 -12.67
N ILE A 212 9.62 -9.74 -12.20
CA ILE A 212 8.93 -9.90 -10.93
C ILE A 212 7.96 -11.09 -11.00
N LYS A 213 7.14 -11.18 -12.04
CA LYS A 213 6.16 -12.27 -12.23
C LYS A 213 6.84 -13.63 -12.30
N ASP A 214 7.94 -13.75 -13.04
CA ASP A 214 8.74 -14.97 -13.15
C ASP A 214 9.33 -15.37 -11.80
N HIS A 215 9.93 -14.42 -11.07
CA HIS A 215 10.46 -14.68 -9.72
C HIS A 215 9.36 -15.17 -8.76
N PHE A 216 8.19 -14.53 -8.75
CA PHE A 216 7.11 -14.90 -7.85
C PHE A 216 6.34 -16.14 -8.29
N LEU A 217 6.43 -16.54 -9.55
CA LEU A 217 6.02 -17.87 -10.00
C LEU A 217 6.90 -18.94 -9.34
N GLU A 218 8.23 -18.77 -9.36
CA GLU A 218 9.15 -19.70 -8.67
C GLU A 218 8.88 -19.76 -7.16
N VAL A 219 8.63 -18.61 -6.52
CA VAL A 219 8.28 -18.55 -5.10
C VAL A 219 6.98 -19.32 -4.82
N SER A 220 5.96 -19.15 -5.68
CA SER A 220 4.67 -19.83 -5.53
C SER A 220 4.81 -21.35 -5.67
N VAL A 221 5.59 -21.81 -6.66
CA VAL A 221 5.94 -23.23 -6.83
C VAL A 221 6.71 -23.75 -5.62
N GLY A 222 7.65 -22.97 -5.10
CA GLY A 222 8.41 -23.31 -3.90
C GLY A 222 7.53 -23.52 -2.67
N LEU A 223 6.52 -22.66 -2.46
CA LEU A 223 5.55 -22.80 -1.38
C LEU A 223 4.69 -24.05 -1.55
N ALA A 224 4.17 -24.29 -2.76
CA ALA A 224 3.33 -25.45 -3.06
C ALA A 224 4.08 -26.79 -2.87
N LEU A 225 5.38 -26.81 -3.17
CA LEU A 225 6.24 -27.99 -3.03
C LEU A 225 6.96 -28.08 -1.67
N ASN A 226 6.69 -27.16 -0.74
CA ASN A 226 7.37 -27.04 0.56
C ASN A 226 8.92 -27.01 0.44
N LYS A 227 9.42 -26.23 -0.52
CA LYS A 227 10.85 -26.05 -0.85
C LYS A 227 11.33 -24.67 -0.41
N PRO A 228 11.78 -24.49 0.85
CA PRO A 228 12.11 -23.18 1.41
C PRO A 228 13.24 -22.45 0.67
N GLU A 229 14.12 -23.18 -0.01
CA GLU A 229 15.23 -22.65 -0.80
C GLU A 229 14.77 -21.86 -2.05
N MET A 230 13.54 -22.08 -2.51
CA MET A 230 12.92 -21.33 -3.62
C MET A 230 12.17 -20.08 -3.14
N VAL A 231 11.87 -20.00 -1.84
CA VAL A 231 11.04 -18.95 -1.26
C VAL A 231 11.91 -17.77 -0.83
N LYS A 232 12.32 -16.95 -1.81
CA LYS A 232 13.29 -15.85 -1.63
C LYS A 232 12.70 -14.48 -1.98
N ASP A 233 13.32 -13.44 -1.42
CA ASP A 233 13.03 -12.05 -1.76
C ASP A 233 13.48 -11.73 -3.20
N TYR A 234 12.72 -10.91 -3.90
CA TYR A 234 13.14 -10.28 -5.14
C TYR A 234 14.09 -9.10 -4.84
N ARG A 235 15.25 -9.05 -5.50
CA ARG A 235 16.29 -8.05 -5.21
C ARG A 235 16.87 -7.47 -6.49
N ARG A 236 16.96 -6.14 -6.57
CA ARG A 236 17.68 -5.38 -7.60
C ARG A 236 18.55 -4.30 -6.96
N GLY A 237 19.75 -4.09 -7.48
CA GLY A 237 20.73 -3.14 -6.94
C GLY A 237 21.33 -3.54 -5.59
N ILE A 238 21.39 -4.85 -5.28
CA ILE A 238 22.00 -5.40 -4.06
C ILE A 238 22.94 -6.54 -4.42
N GLY A 239 24.19 -6.45 -3.96
CA GLY A 239 25.18 -7.51 -4.16
C GLY A 239 25.40 -7.78 -5.65
N LYS A 240 25.08 -9.00 -6.09
CA LYS A 240 25.22 -9.41 -7.50
C LYS A 240 24.03 -9.03 -8.39
N HIS A 241 22.92 -8.55 -7.82
CA HIS A 241 21.73 -8.20 -8.59
C HIS A 241 21.86 -6.77 -9.13
N PRO A 242 21.86 -6.56 -10.46
CA PRO A 242 22.05 -5.24 -11.05
C PRO A 242 20.92 -4.29 -10.65
N PRO A 243 21.18 -2.97 -10.57
CA PRO A 243 20.13 -1.99 -10.33
C PRO A 243 19.15 -1.90 -11.52
N ILE A 244 18.04 -1.20 -11.29
CA ILE A 244 17.09 -0.87 -12.34
C ILE A 244 17.48 0.50 -12.89
N ASN A 245 17.80 0.57 -14.18
CA ASN A 245 18.17 1.83 -14.82
C ASN A 245 16.93 2.47 -15.42
N MET A 246 16.66 3.73 -15.09
CA MET A 246 15.56 4.49 -15.66
C MET A 246 15.96 5.96 -15.80
N ASN A 247 15.91 6.51 -17.02
CA ASN A 247 16.22 7.92 -17.31
C ASN A 247 17.57 8.41 -16.76
N GLY A 248 18.60 7.55 -16.85
CA GLY A 248 19.95 7.84 -16.37
C GLY A 248 20.16 7.66 -14.87
N ASP A 249 19.08 7.42 -14.10
CA ASP A 249 19.13 7.13 -12.68
C ASP A 249 19.15 5.62 -12.43
N GLN A 250 19.78 5.19 -11.33
CA GLN A 250 19.84 3.79 -10.92
C GLN A 250 19.05 3.57 -9.64
N PHE A 251 18.16 2.58 -9.65
CA PHE A 251 17.28 2.26 -8.53
C PHE A 251 17.57 0.89 -7.94
N LYS A 252 17.47 0.83 -6.62
CA LYS A 252 17.44 -0.38 -5.82
C LYS A 252 16.00 -0.68 -5.41
N LEU A 253 15.59 -1.93 -5.61
CA LEU A 253 14.28 -2.45 -5.25
C LEU A 253 14.45 -3.75 -4.47
N THR A 254 13.64 -3.93 -3.44
CA THR A 254 13.50 -5.21 -2.73
C THR A 254 12.04 -5.46 -2.46
N ILE A 255 11.57 -6.64 -2.83
CA ILE A 255 10.23 -7.13 -2.53
C ILE A 255 10.44 -8.41 -1.73
N ASP A 256 9.85 -8.51 -0.55
CA ASP A 256 9.97 -9.75 0.22
C ASP A 256 9.22 -10.90 -0.47
N LYS A 257 9.51 -12.12 -0.03
CA LYS A 257 8.84 -13.34 -0.52
C LYS A 257 7.31 -13.35 -0.39
N THR A 258 6.71 -12.40 0.33
CA THR A 258 5.25 -12.26 0.47
C THR A 258 4.66 -11.18 -0.46
N GLY A 259 5.49 -10.61 -1.35
CA GLY A 259 5.08 -9.58 -2.30
C GLY A 259 5.12 -8.16 -1.72
N LYS A 260 5.59 -7.94 -0.49
CA LYS A 260 5.61 -6.60 0.11
C LYS A 260 6.87 -5.85 -0.31
N ILE A 261 6.72 -4.62 -0.82
CA ILE A 261 7.87 -3.76 -1.12
C ILE A 261 8.58 -3.37 0.17
N MET A 262 9.84 -3.80 0.30
CA MET A 262 10.65 -3.58 1.50
C MET A 262 11.56 -2.36 1.39
N SER A 263 12.12 -2.12 0.20
CA SER A 263 12.96 -0.95 -0.04
C SER A 263 12.88 -0.50 -1.50
N PHE A 264 12.87 0.82 -1.69
CA PHE A 264 12.91 1.49 -2.99
C PHE A 264 13.73 2.75 -2.82
N HIS A 265 14.86 2.89 -3.54
CA HIS A 265 15.66 4.12 -3.53
C HIS A 265 16.60 4.21 -4.73
N GLN A 266 16.89 5.43 -5.17
CA GLN A 266 17.97 5.70 -6.13
C GLN A 266 19.31 5.56 -5.42
N ILE A 267 20.25 4.98 -6.13
CA ILE A 267 21.62 4.75 -5.68
C ILE A 267 22.64 5.55 -6.51
N LYS A 268 22.27 5.99 -7.70
CA LYS A 268 23.10 6.82 -8.57
C LYS A 268 22.24 7.72 -9.45
#